data_AF-A0A9Q7ECM5-F1
#
_entry.id   AF-A0A9Q7ECM5-F1
#
_cell.length_a   1.000
_cell.length_b   1.000
_cell.length_c   1.000
_cell.angle_alpha   90.00
_cell.angle_beta   90.00
_cell.angle_gamma   90.00
#
_symmetry.space_group_name_H-M   'P 1'
#
loop_
_entity.id
_entity.type
_entity.pdbx_description
1 polymer ?
#
loop_
_entity_poly.entity_id
_entity_poly.type
_entity_poly.pdbx_seq_one_letter_code
_entity_poly.pdbx_strand_id
1 'polypeptide(L)'
;MKKLMLMGAFLLSVGAFAQNQTYPRDPDLILCEQMPNFIPECHIRQGNVYTLPGEYVLEICLKESLPRDVIKEMIQEYICEYNKFPDYVRVLRVDYKTTPYPGGVRL
;
A
#
# COMPACT_ATOMS: atom_id res chain seq x y z
N MET A 1 0.97 66.14 4.63
CA MET A 1 0.57 64.73 4.83
C MET A 1 0.10 64.15 3.49
N LYS A 2 0.92 63.36 2.81
CA LYS A 2 0.60 62.57 1.59
C LYS A 2 1.94 62.01 1.09
N LYS A 3 2.20 60.72 1.31
CA LYS A 3 3.18 59.84 0.63
C LYS A 3 3.44 58.63 1.54
N LEU A 4 2.43 57.78 1.67
CA LEU A 4 2.54 56.50 2.38
C LEU A 4 1.60 55.49 1.71
N MET A 5 1.65 55.41 0.39
CA MET A 5 0.92 54.40 -0.38
C MET A 5 1.68 54.12 -1.68
N LEU A 6 2.82 53.43 -1.61
CA LEU A 6 3.47 52.90 -2.83
C LEU A 6 4.54 51.83 -2.56
N MET A 7 4.44 51.08 -1.46
CA MET A 7 5.34 49.94 -1.18
C MET A 7 4.59 48.61 -1.00
N GLY A 8 3.28 48.56 -1.33
CA GLY A 8 2.46 47.36 -1.13
C GLY A 8 2.24 46.49 -2.38
N ALA A 9 2.72 46.91 -3.56
CA ALA A 9 2.36 46.25 -4.83
C ALA A 9 3.43 45.29 -5.39
N PHE A 10 4.65 45.28 -4.85
CA PHE A 10 5.76 44.48 -5.40
C PHE A 10 5.91 43.08 -4.80
N LEU A 11 5.17 42.75 -3.73
CA LEU A 11 5.26 41.45 -3.05
C LEU A 11 4.27 40.40 -3.58
N LEU A 12 3.45 40.72 -4.59
CA LEU A 12 2.44 39.79 -5.13
C LEU A 12 2.89 39.04 -6.38
N SER A 13 4.08 39.31 -6.94
CA SER A 13 4.52 38.71 -8.21
C SER A 13 5.37 37.44 -8.07
N VAL A 14 5.80 37.06 -6.86
CA VAL A 14 6.72 35.91 -6.66
C VAL A 14 6.00 34.61 -6.28
N GLY A 15 4.68 34.65 -6.05
CA GLY A 15 3.90 33.50 -5.57
C GLY A 15 3.36 32.56 -6.66
N ALA A 16 3.52 32.85 -7.95
CA ALA A 16 2.85 32.12 -9.03
C ALA A 16 3.63 30.92 -9.60
N PHE A 17 4.73 30.50 -8.96
CA PHE A 17 5.57 29.37 -9.42
C PHE A 17 5.66 28.24 -8.38
N ALA A 18 4.55 27.92 -7.71
CA ALA A 18 4.36 26.63 -7.05
C ALA A 18 3.28 25.82 -7.79
N GLN A 19 3.14 26.02 -9.11
CA GLN A 19 2.42 25.08 -9.94
C GLN A 19 3.24 23.79 -9.95
N ASN A 20 2.89 22.88 -9.02
CA ASN A 20 3.16 21.46 -9.15
C ASN A 20 2.93 21.13 -10.61
N GLN A 21 3.99 20.72 -11.32
CA GLN A 21 3.86 20.13 -12.64
C GLN A 21 3.14 18.80 -12.44
N THR A 22 1.82 18.85 -12.29
CA THR A 22 0.97 17.68 -12.34
C THR A 22 0.96 17.29 -13.81
N TYR A 23 1.97 16.52 -14.21
CA TYR A 23 1.91 15.79 -15.47
C TYR A 23 0.55 15.07 -15.50
N PRO A 24 -0.18 15.11 -16.62
CA PRO A 24 -1.44 14.39 -16.72
C PRO A 24 -1.15 12.92 -16.38
N ARG A 25 -1.70 12.46 -15.26
CA ARG A 25 -1.55 11.08 -14.82
C ARG A 25 -2.40 10.27 -15.78
N ASP A 26 -1.77 9.34 -16.49
CA ASP A 26 -2.48 8.40 -17.35
C ASP A 26 -3.49 7.63 -16.47
N PRO A 27 -4.82 7.76 -16.73
CA PRO A 27 -5.86 7.15 -15.91
C PRO A 27 -5.82 5.61 -15.93
N ASP A 28 -5.10 5.01 -16.88
CA ASP A 28 -4.93 3.56 -17.00
C ASP A 28 -3.60 3.07 -16.37
N LEU A 29 -2.79 3.97 -15.81
CA LEU A 29 -1.53 3.60 -15.17
C LEU A 29 -1.78 2.86 -13.85
N ILE A 30 -1.56 1.55 -13.87
CA ILE A 30 -1.54 0.73 -12.66
C ILE A 30 -0.17 0.91 -11.98
N LEU A 31 -0.18 1.35 -10.73
CA LEU A 31 1.01 1.49 -9.90
C LEU A 31 1.22 0.21 -9.13
N CYS A 32 2.35 -0.45 -9.40
CA CYS A 32 2.76 -1.64 -8.67
C CYS A 32 3.85 -1.28 -7.65
N GLU A 33 3.62 -1.63 -6.39
CA GLU A 33 4.59 -1.46 -5.31
C GLU A 33 4.86 -2.79 -4.60
N GLN A 34 6.05 -2.92 -4.01
CA GLN A 34 6.40 -4.08 -3.22
C GLN A 34 6.15 -3.81 -1.73
N MET A 35 5.53 -4.78 -1.06
CA MET A 35 5.38 -4.83 0.39
C MET A 35 6.14 -6.04 0.93
N PRO A 36 7.40 -5.86 1.37
CA PRO A 36 8.10 -6.89 2.09
C PRO A 36 7.54 -7.04 3.50
N ASN A 37 7.79 -8.19 4.11
CA ASN A 37 7.54 -8.46 5.52
C ASN A 37 6.05 -8.42 5.93
N PHE A 38 5.15 -8.79 5.01
CA PHE A 38 3.73 -8.91 5.32
C PHE A 38 3.45 -10.23 6.04
N ILE A 39 2.85 -10.17 7.22
CA ILE A 39 2.47 -11.36 8.00
C ILE A 39 0.94 -11.39 8.09
N PRO A 40 0.27 -12.37 7.46
CA PRO A 40 -1.18 -12.50 7.55
C PRO A 40 -1.59 -12.89 8.98
N GLU A 41 -2.62 -12.23 9.49
CA GLU A 41 -3.19 -12.53 10.82
C GLU A 41 -4.17 -13.71 10.76
N CYS A 42 -4.80 -13.88 9.59
CA CYS A 42 -5.78 -14.92 9.31
C CYS A 42 -5.21 -16.00 8.37
N HIS A 43 -5.87 -17.15 8.31
CA HIS A 43 -5.42 -18.27 7.51
C HIS A 43 -5.66 -18.03 6.01
N ILE A 44 -4.69 -18.41 5.19
CA ILE A 44 -4.82 -18.39 3.74
C ILE A 44 -5.03 -19.83 3.26
N ARG A 45 -6.09 -20.04 2.50
CA ARG A 45 -6.37 -21.30 1.79
C ARG A 45 -5.79 -21.20 0.38
N GLN A 46 -4.85 -22.09 0.06
CA GLN A 46 -4.36 -22.27 -1.29
C GLN A 46 -4.75 -23.68 -1.76
N GLY A 47 -5.92 -23.78 -2.39
CA GLY A 47 -6.54 -25.06 -2.73
C GLY A 47 -6.97 -25.84 -1.48
N ASN A 48 -6.55 -27.11 -1.36
CA ASN A 48 -6.84 -27.98 -0.21
C ASN A 48 -5.79 -27.88 0.92
N VAL A 49 -4.81 -26.99 0.79
CA VAL A 49 -3.70 -26.84 1.75
C VAL A 49 -3.85 -25.50 2.47
N TYR A 50 -3.82 -25.55 3.80
CA TYR A 50 -3.68 -24.35 4.62
C TYR A 50 -2.24 -23.87 4.51
N THR A 51 -2.02 -22.67 3.98
CA THR A 51 -0.67 -22.13 3.85
C THR A 51 -0.14 -21.81 5.25
N LEU A 52 1.06 -22.33 5.55
CA LEU A 52 1.74 -22.15 6.82
C LEU A 52 1.92 -20.64 7.14
N PRO A 53 1.89 -20.26 8.44
CA PRO A 53 2.26 -18.91 8.85
C PRO A 53 3.68 -18.61 8.37
N GLY A 54 3.82 -17.47 7.71
CA GLY A 54 5.06 -17.08 7.04
C GLY A 54 5.07 -15.59 6.80
N GLU A 55 6.24 -15.11 6.44
CA GLU A 55 6.46 -13.72 6.07
C GLU A 55 6.44 -13.62 4.55
N TYR A 56 5.55 -12.79 4.01
CA TYR A 56 5.28 -12.70 2.59
C TYR A 56 5.90 -11.42 2.03
N VAL A 57 6.50 -11.56 0.85
CA VAL A 57 6.84 -10.43 -0.01
C VAL A 57 5.76 -10.34 -1.07
N LEU A 58 5.02 -9.24 -1.04
CA LEU A 58 3.89 -8.98 -1.93
C LEU A 58 4.26 -7.94 -2.97
N GLU A 59 3.68 -8.07 -4.16
CA GLU A 59 3.55 -7.01 -5.14
C GLU A 59 2.07 -6.61 -5.22
N ILE A 60 1.80 -5.33 -5.10
CA ILE A 60 0.46 -4.77 -5.00
C ILE A 60 0.28 -3.79 -6.14
N CYS A 61 -0.69 -4.05 -7.00
CA CYS A 61 -0.94 -3.27 -8.20
C CYS A 61 -2.31 -2.56 -8.12
N LEU A 62 -2.31 -1.25 -7.89
CA LEU A 62 -3.52 -0.43 -7.70
C LEU A 62 -3.57 0.71 -8.72
N LYS A 63 -4.79 1.10 -9.11
CA LYS A 63 -5.00 2.29 -9.97
C LYS A 63 -4.69 3.59 -9.25
N GLU A 64 -4.88 3.60 -7.93
CA GLU A 64 -4.66 4.76 -7.09
C GLU A 64 -3.56 4.47 -6.08
N SER A 65 -2.74 5.49 -5.80
CA SER A 65 -1.75 5.41 -4.73
C SER A 65 -2.46 5.63 -3.41
N LEU A 66 -2.53 4.58 -2.59
CA LEU A 66 -3.04 4.65 -1.23
C LEU A 66 -1.88 4.62 -0.22
N PRO A 67 -2.09 5.11 1.01
CA PRO A 67 -1.13 4.92 2.09
C PRO A 67 -0.89 3.43 2.37
N ARG A 68 0.36 3.07 2.65
CA ARG A 68 0.79 1.67 2.78
C ARG A 68 0.09 0.93 3.93
N ASP A 69 -0.17 1.63 5.02
CA ASP A 69 -0.94 1.23 6.18
C ASP A 69 -2.39 0.88 5.81
N VAL A 70 -3.05 1.72 5.02
CA VAL A 70 -4.40 1.46 4.50
C VAL A 70 -4.41 0.22 3.61
N ILE A 71 -3.45 0.10 2.69
CA ILE A 71 -3.33 -1.06 1.80
C ILE A 71 -3.14 -2.35 2.63
N LYS A 72 -2.28 -2.29 3.67
CA LYS A 72 -2.03 -3.43 4.55
C LYS A 72 -3.31 -3.88 5.25
N GLU A 73 -4.09 -2.96 5.81
CA GLU A 73 -5.37 -3.26 6.47
C GLU A 73 -6.37 -3.89 5.49
N MET A 74 -6.54 -3.31 4.30
CA MET A 74 -7.42 -3.87 3.27
C MET A 74 -7.04 -5.31 2.90
N ILE A 75 -5.75 -5.61 2.77
CA ILE A 75 -5.28 -6.97 2.47
C ILE A 75 -5.57 -7.92 3.65
N GLN A 76 -5.37 -7.48 4.90
CA GLN A 76 -5.68 -8.30 6.08
C GLN A 76 -7.16 -8.62 6.17
N GLU A 77 -8.02 -7.61 6.05
CA GLU A 77 -9.48 -7.79 6.10
C GLU A 77 -9.94 -8.76 5.02
N TYR A 78 -9.44 -8.60 3.79
CA TYR A 78 -9.77 -9.50 2.68
C TYR A 78 -9.30 -10.94 2.93
N ILE A 79 -8.10 -11.13 3.48
CA ILE A 79 -7.61 -12.46 3.86
C ILE A 79 -8.50 -13.07 4.94
N CYS A 80 -8.88 -12.30 5.95
CA CYS A 80 -9.75 -12.78 7.03
C CYS A 80 -11.15 -13.15 6.54
N GLU A 81 -11.70 -12.40 5.60
CA GLU A 81 -13.04 -12.64 5.06
C GLU A 81 -13.05 -13.80 4.04
N TYR A 82 -12.10 -13.78 3.10
CA TYR A 82 -12.11 -14.67 1.93
C TYR A 82 -11.09 -15.81 1.99
N ASN A 83 -10.23 -15.84 3.02
CA ASN A 83 -9.15 -16.81 3.18
C ASN A 83 -8.20 -16.88 1.96
N LYS A 84 -8.02 -15.77 1.24
CA LYS A 84 -7.11 -15.69 0.08
C LYS A 84 -6.58 -14.27 -0.07
N PHE A 85 -5.51 -14.10 -0.85
CA PHE A 85 -5.08 -12.77 -1.26
C PHE A 85 -6.07 -12.15 -2.26
N PRO A 86 -6.25 -10.81 -2.25
CA PRO A 86 -6.97 -10.11 -3.31
C PRO A 86 -6.29 -10.28 -4.67
N ASP A 87 -7.06 -10.18 -5.76
CA ASP A 87 -6.54 -10.37 -7.12
C ASP A 87 -5.53 -9.29 -7.55
N TYR A 88 -5.55 -8.12 -6.89
CA TYR A 88 -4.57 -7.04 -7.08
C TYR A 88 -3.25 -7.27 -6.31
N VAL A 89 -3.13 -8.39 -5.58
CA VAL A 89 -1.96 -8.78 -4.82
C VAL A 89 -1.34 -10.04 -5.42
N ARG A 90 -0.06 -9.95 -5.77
CA ARG A 90 0.75 -11.07 -6.21
C ARG A 90 1.77 -11.43 -5.14
N VAL A 91 1.79 -12.68 -4.72
CA VAL A 91 2.83 -13.19 -3.81
C VAL A 91 4.11 -13.43 -4.61
N LEU A 92 5.16 -12.68 -4.32
CA LEU A 92 6.47 -12.84 -4.95
C LEU A 92 7.31 -13.90 -4.24
N ARG A 93 7.29 -13.90 -2.90
CA ARG A 93 8.07 -14.82 -2.07
C ARG A 93 7.37 -15.08 -0.75
N VAL A 94 7.56 -16.28 -0.20
CA VAL A 94 7.16 -16.65 1.16
C VAL A 94 8.37 -17.16 1.91
N ASP A 95 8.68 -16.52 3.02
CA ASP A 95 9.66 -16.99 4.00
C ASP A 95 8.91 -17.71 5.11
N TYR A 96 8.83 -19.04 5.00
CA TYR A 96 8.20 -19.88 6.01
C TYR A 96 9.00 -19.80 7.30
N LYS A 97 8.41 -19.28 8.38
CA LYS A 97 9.00 -19.43 9.71
C LYS A 97 8.70 -20.84 10.18
N THR A 98 9.74 -21.66 10.32
CA THR A 98 9.67 -22.97 10.97
C THR A 98 9.50 -22.78 12.47
N THR A 99 8.36 -22.25 12.90
CA THR A 99 7.99 -22.25 14.32
C THR A 99 6.87 -23.27 14.54
N PRO A 100 7.00 -24.17 15.53
CA PRO A 100 5.92 -25.09 15.86
C PRO A 100 4.77 -24.26 16.41
N TYR A 101 3.58 -24.41 15.81
CA TYR A 101 2.35 -23.93 16.44
C TYR A 101 2.27 -24.52 17.86
N PRO A 102 2.07 -23.70 18.91
CA PRO A 102 1.67 -24.21 20.22
C PRO A 102 0.21 -24.67 20.10
N GLY A 103 0.01 -25.87 19.55
CA GLY A 103 -1.31 -26.44 19.29
C GLY A 103 -1.40 -27.39 18.09
N GLY A 104 -0.32 -27.57 17.33
CA GLY A 104 -0.29 -28.52 16.21
C GLY A 104 -0.31 -29.96 16.70
N VAL A 105 -1.48 -30.59 16.68
CA VAL A 105 -1.64 -32.04 16.81
C VAL A 105 -0.84 -32.70 15.68
N ARG A 106 0.11 -33.55 16.04
CA ARG A 106 0.77 -34.47 15.10
C ARG A 106 -0.28 -35.48 14.65
N LEU A 107 -0.64 -35.46 13.37
CA LEU A 107 -1.21 -36.63 12.70
C LEU A 107 -0.10 -37.63 12.40
#